data_AF-A0ABD3ESG4-F1
#
_entry.id   AF-A0ABD3ESG4-F1
#
_cell.length_a   1.000
_cell.length_b   1.000
_cell.length_c   1.000
_cell.angle_alpha   90.00
_cell.angle_beta   90.00
_cell.angle_gamma   90.00
#
_symmetry.space_group_name_H-M   'P 1'
#
loop_
_entity.id
_entity.type
_entity.pdbx_description
1 polymer ?
#
loop_
_entity_poly.entity_id
_entity_poly.type
_entity_poly.pdbx_seq_one_letter_code
_entity_poly.pdbx_strand_id
1 'polypeptide(L)'
;MSMSRGWISKQWKEGSRVTAMATSRTTWAIVMSRGTGFSKQVVELDFGYPSEGIHKRFSEGYRITSTAATSDQTAIVLSIPKIKNREHMQETLRTTEFPSALIKEKWGKHIYVDSVCYGRKCILKLILLMLICPKDTF
;
A
#
# COMPACT_ATOMS: atom_id res chain seq x y z
N MET A 1 -7.80 16.95 -8.26
CA MET A 1 -8.13 17.38 -6.89
C MET A 1 -7.14 16.66 -5.98
N SER A 2 -6.24 17.38 -5.31
CA SER A 2 -5.19 16.74 -4.49
C SER A 2 -5.80 16.12 -3.23
N MET A 3 -5.28 14.97 -2.80
CA MET A 3 -5.70 14.31 -1.57
C MET A 3 -5.40 15.21 -0.35
N SER A 4 -6.44 15.53 0.44
CA SER A 4 -6.28 16.41 1.62
C SER A 4 -5.68 15.66 2.81
N ARG A 5 -4.38 15.90 3.08
CA ARG A 5 -3.70 15.41 4.28
C ARG A 5 -4.39 15.85 5.58
N GLY A 6 -4.96 17.06 5.59
CA GLY A 6 -5.67 17.60 6.76
C GLY A 6 -6.93 16.78 7.09
N TRP A 7 -7.69 16.38 6.08
CA TRP A 7 -8.88 15.55 6.27
C TRP A 7 -8.53 14.16 6.81
N ILE A 8 -7.49 13.51 6.24
CA ILE A 8 -7.02 12.20 6.71
C ILE A 8 -6.56 12.27 8.17
N SER A 9 -5.80 13.31 8.53
CA SER A 9 -5.36 13.53 9.91
C SER A 9 -6.55 13.72 10.87
N LYS A 10 -7.58 14.47 10.46
CA LYS A 10 -8.82 14.60 11.25
C LYS A 10 -9.49 13.23 11.45
N GLN A 11 -9.63 12.43 10.39
CA GLN A 11 -10.22 11.10 10.47
C GLN A 11 -9.42 10.15 11.39
N TRP A 12 -8.09 10.25 11.39
CA TRP A 12 -7.26 9.48 12.32
C TRP A 12 -7.49 9.84 13.78
N LYS A 13 -7.69 11.13 14.09
CA LYS A 13 -8.05 11.62 15.44
C LYS A 13 -9.43 11.12 15.87
N GLU A 14 -10.35 10.94 14.92
CA GLU A 14 -11.69 10.36 15.15
C GLU A 14 -11.68 8.81 15.23
N GLY A 15 -10.50 8.20 15.29
CA GLY A 15 -10.32 6.75 15.46
C GLY A 15 -10.50 5.92 14.19
N SER A 16 -10.74 6.55 13.04
CA SER A 16 -10.84 5.88 11.75
C SER A 16 -9.46 5.64 11.13
N ARG A 17 -9.35 4.66 10.24
CA ARG A 17 -8.12 4.33 9.48
C ARG A 17 -8.48 4.05 8.03
N VAL A 18 -7.58 4.36 7.11
CA VAL A 18 -7.74 4.03 5.69
C VAL A 18 -7.73 2.51 5.55
N THR A 19 -8.74 1.97 4.88
CA THR A 19 -8.87 0.53 4.59
C THR A 19 -8.86 0.22 3.10
N ALA A 20 -9.25 1.18 2.25
CA ALA A 20 -9.13 1.07 0.81
C ALA A 20 -8.90 2.43 0.17
N MET A 21 -8.20 2.43 -0.96
CA MET A 21 -8.01 3.61 -1.81
C MET A 21 -8.19 3.22 -3.27
N ALA A 22 -8.73 4.15 -4.04
CA ALA A 22 -8.82 4.04 -5.49
C ALA A 22 -8.68 5.43 -6.11
N THR A 23 -8.37 5.46 -7.39
CA THR A 23 -8.22 6.70 -8.14
C THR A 23 -8.92 6.61 -9.48
N SER A 24 -9.40 7.75 -9.96
CA SER A 24 -9.83 7.92 -11.34
C SER A 24 -9.33 9.27 -11.83
N ARG A 25 -8.49 9.27 -12.87
CA ARG A 25 -7.78 10.46 -13.37
C ARG A 25 -6.98 11.16 -12.26
N THR A 26 -7.47 12.29 -11.75
CA THR A 26 -6.86 13.12 -10.70
C THR A 26 -7.73 13.18 -9.45
N THR A 27 -8.70 12.28 -9.35
CA THR A 27 -9.64 12.17 -8.22
C THR A 27 -9.29 10.93 -7.40
N TRP A 28 -9.38 11.08 -6.08
CA TRP A 28 -9.11 10.05 -5.10
C TRP A 28 -10.42 9.61 -4.45
N ALA A 29 -10.59 8.30 -4.28
CA ALA A 29 -11.61 7.70 -3.43
C ALA A 29 -10.91 7.01 -2.27
N ILE A 30 -11.33 7.31 -1.03
CA ILE A 30 -10.71 6.81 0.19
C ILE A 30 -11.82 6.25 1.07
N VAL A 31 -11.69 4.99 1.45
CA VAL A 31 -12.55 4.35 2.45
C VAL A 31 -11.83 4.39 3.79
N MET A 32 -12.50 4.97 4.78
CA MET A 32 -12.07 5.00 6.17
C MET A 32 -12.98 4.09 6.99
N SER A 33 -12.41 3.28 7.86
CA SER A 33 -13.18 2.40 8.75
C SER A 33 -12.69 2.53 10.19
N ARG A 34 -13.57 2.29 11.16
CA ARG A 34 -13.23 2.17 12.58
C ARG A 34 -13.05 0.70 12.94
N GLY A 35 -12.33 0.42 14.03
CA GLY A 35 -12.14 -0.96 14.50
C GLY A 35 -11.23 -1.83 13.63
N THR A 36 -10.43 -1.25 12.74
CA THR A 36 -9.62 -1.94 11.71
C THR A 36 -8.46 -2.80 12.24
N GLY A 37 -8.26 -2.87 13.56
CA GLY A 37 -7.10 -3.53 14.12
C GLY A 37 -5.77 -2.81 13.85
N PHE A 38 -5.73 -1.58 13.32
CA PHE A 38 -4.50 -0.80 13.17
C PHE A 38 -4.26 0.16 14.35
N SER A 39 -3.03 0.22 14.85
CA SER A 39 -2.61 1.12 15.93
C SER A 39 -2.15 2.47 15.36
N LYS A 40 -1.16 2.44 14.47
CA LYS A 40 -0.60 3.59 13.75
C LYS A 40 -0.82 3.46 12.25
N GLN A 41 -0.94 4.58 11.56
CA GLN A 41 -1.04 4.63 10.11
C GLN A 41 -0.37 5.89 9.58
N VAL A 42 0.30 5.77 8.44
CA VAL A 42 0.94 6.86 7.70
C VAL A 42 0.54 6.76 6.23
N VAL A 43 0.60 7.90 5.53
CA VAL A 43 0.45 7.93 4.07
C VAL A 43 1.70 8.58 3.49
N GLU A 44 2.48 7.79 2.75
CA GLU A 44 3.58 8.29 1.94
C GLU A 44 3.01 8.73 0.59
N LEU A 45 3.24 9.99 0.23
CA LEU A 45 2.78 10.59 -1.02
C LEU A 45 3.99 11.11 -1.78
N ASP A 46 4.13 10.68 -3.03
CA ASP A 46 5.26 11.07 -3.87
C ASP A 46 4.82 11.22 -5.34
N PHE A 47 5.50 12.09 -6.09
CA PHE A 47 5.34 12.21 -7.53
C PHE A 47 6.02 11.06 -8.28
N GLY A 48 6.96 10.37 -7.62
CA GLY A 48 7.62 9.16 -8.06
C GLY A 48 7.29 7.95 -7.17
N TYR A 49 8.30 7.11 -6.97
CA TYR A 49 8.22 5.91 -6.13
C TYR A 49 8.91 6.19 -4.80
N PRO A 50 8.19 6.20 -3.66
CA PRO A 50 8.78 6.54 -2.36
C PRO A 50 9.56 5.36 -1.76
N SER A 51 10.58 4.84 -2.45
CA SER A 51 11.36 3.68 -2.00
C SER A 51 11.96 3.90 -0.62
N GLU A 52 12.63 5.04 -0.38
CA GLU A 52 13.26 5.33 0.90
C GLU A 52 12.23 5.41 2.04
N GLY A 53 11.09 6.06 1.78
CA GLY A 53 9.97 6.14 2.72
C GLY A 53 9.49 4.75 3.11
N ILE A 54 9.23 3.88 2.12
CA ILE A 54 8.76 2.51 2.38
C ILE A 54 9.78 1.72 3.21
N HIS A 55 11.06 1.75 2.85
CA HIS A 55 12.11 1.00 3.57
C HIS A 55 12.26 1.47 5.02
N LYS A 56 12.24 2.79 5.24
CA LYS A 56 12.24 3.37 6.58
C LYS A 56 11.02 2.93 7.40
N ARG A 57 9.84 2.93 6.80
CA ARG A 57 8.62 2.51 7.49
C ARG A 57 8.62 1.01 7.78
N PHE A 58 9.19 0.19 6.92
CA PHE A 58 9.36 -1.24 7.16
C PHE A 58 10.23 -1.54 8.37
N SER A 59 11.35 -0.81 8.57
CA SER A 59 12.19 -0.95 9.76
C SER A 59 11.50 -0.44 11.04
N GLU A 60 10.58 0.52 10.91
CA GLU A 60 9.69 0.98 11.99
C GLU A 60 8.51 0.02 12.27
N GLY A 61 8.41 -1.10 11.54
CA GLY A 61 7.37 -2.12 11.74
C GLY A 61 6.04 -1.84 11.04
N TYR A 62 5.96 -0.82 10.19
CA TYR A 62 4.80 -0.59 9.34
C TYR A 62 4.75 -1.59 8.19
N ARG A 63 3.54 -1.87 7.73
CA ARG A 63 3.26 -2.70 6.56
C ARG A 63 2.32 -1.94 5.63
N ILE A 64 2.56 -2.02 4.32
CA ILE A 64 1.65 -1.45 3.32
C ILE A 64 0.32 -2.20 3.42
N THR A 65 -0.77 -1.45 3.49
CA THR A 65 -2.14 -1.98 3.62
C THR A 65 -3.11 -1.44 2.57
N SER A 66 -2.73 -0.41 1.82
CA SER A 66 -3.50 0.11 0.69
C SER A 66 -2.60 0.96 -0.20
N THR A 67 -2.82 0.91 -1.50
CA THR A 67 -2.10 1.73 -2.48
C THR A 67 -3.06 2.27 -3.53
N ALA A 68 -2.81 3.46 -4.02
CA ALA A 68 -3.47 4.01 -5.19
C ALA A 68 -2.59 5.07 -5.85
N ALA A 69 -2.75 5.26 -7.16
CA ALA A 69 -1.95 6.21 -7.90
C ALA A 69 -2.79 6.96 -8.94
N THR A 70 -2.54 8.25 -9.10
CA THR A 70 -3.03 9.06 -10.21
C THR A 70 -1.97 9.07 -11.33
N SER A 71 -2.18 9.89 -12.36
CA SER A 71 -1.17 10.07 -13.41
C SER A 71 0.14 10.67 -12.90
N ASP A 72 0.10 11.39 -11.79
CA ASP A 72 1.12 12.30 -11.30
C ASP A 72 1.57 12.00 -9.87
N GLN A 73 0.80 11.23 -9.09
CA GLN A 73 1.09 10.97 -7.69
C GLN A 73 0.82 9.52 -7.33
N THR A 74 1.63 8.98 -6.43
CA THR A 74 1.41 7.70 -5.78
C THR A 74 1.13 7.94 -4.31
N ALA A 75 0.10 7.29 -3.78
CA ALA A 75 -0.16 7.20 -2.34
C ALA A 75 0.02 5.77 -1.87
N ILE A 76 0.81 5.61 -0.81
CA ILE A 76 1.03 4.33 -0.13
C ILE A 76 0.62 4.50 1.31
N VAL A 77 -0.39 3.74 1.74
CA VAL A 77 -0.82 3.68 3.12
C VAL A 77 -0.07 2.57 3.80
N LEU A 78 0.61 2.90 4.91
CA LEU A 78 1.25 1.91 5.75
C LEU A 78 0.68 1.95 7.15
N SER A 79 0.43 0.78 7.73
CA SER A 79 -0.19 0.62 9.04
C SER A 79 0.61 -0.34 9.93
N ILE A 80 0.54 -0.13 11.25
CA ILE A 80 1.02 -1.09 12.25
C ILE A 80 -0.21 -1.83 12.81
N PRO A 81 -0.29 -3.16 12.74
CA PRO A 81 -1.38 -3.91 13.36
C PRO A 81 -1.28 -3.84 14.89
N LYS A 82 -2.43 -3.78 15.58
CA LYS A 82 -2.54 -3.80 17.05
C LYS A 82 -2.08 -5.14 17.63
N ILE A 83 -2.40 -6.21 16.92
CA ILE A 83 -1.95 -7.56 17.24
C ILE A 83 -0.78 -7.85 16.28
N LYS A 84 0.40 -8.11 16.86
CA LYS A 84 1.54 -8.59 16.07
C LYS A 84 1.25 -10.02 15.67
N ASN A 85 0.69 -10.21 14.48
CA ASN A 85 0.74 -11.52 13.82
C ASN A 85 2.21 -11.81 13.44
N ARG A 86 2.54 -13.09 13.17
CA ARG A 86 3.89 -13.53 12.72
C ARG A 86 4.47 -12.57 11.69
N GLU A 87 5.80 -12.50 11.61
CA GLU A 87 6.50 -11.61 10.68
C GLU A 87 6.00 -11.78 9.24
N HIS A 88 5.10 -10.89 8.81
CA HIS A 88 4.71 -10.79 7.43
C HIS A 88 5.81 -10.01 6.70
N MET A 89 6.62 -10.74 5.93
CA MET A 89 7.52 -10.12 4.97
C MET A 89 6.68 -9.61 3.79
N GLN A 90 6.91 -8.35 3.40
CA GLN A 90 6.36 -7.80 2.17
C GLN A 90 7.51 -7.38 1.27
N GLU A 91 7.30 -7.56 -0.02
CA GLU A 91 8.19 -7.05 -1.03
C GLU A 91 7.43 -6.10 -1.94
N THR A 92 8.15 -5.14 -2.50
CA THR A 92 7.59 -4.21 -3.48
C THR A 92 8.32 -4.38 -4.79
N LEU A 93 7.56 -4.39 -5.88
CA LEU A 93 8.11 -4.48 -7.22
C LEU A 93 7.60 -3.30 -8.04
N ARG A 94 8.55 -2.65 -8.72
CA ARG A 94 8.33 -1.60 -9.71
C ARG A 94 8.66 -2.15 -11.08
N THR A 95 7.73 -2.03 -12.03
CA THR A 95 7.89 -2.53 -13.40
C THR A 95 7.32 -1.53 -14.41
N THR A 96 7.47 -1.82 -15.70
CA THR A 96 6.82 -1.08 -16.81
C THR A 96 5.74 -1.93 -17.49
N GLU A 97 5.78 -3.23 -17.27
CA GLU A 97 4.86 -4.22 -17.84
C GLU A 97 4.30 -5.12 -16.76
N PHE A 98 3.16 -5.76 -17.04
CA PHE A 98 2.56 -6.68 -16.09
C PHE A 98 3.48 -7.90 -15.89
N PRO A 99 4.02 -8.14 -14.68
CA PRO A 99 5.13 -9.06 -14.44
C PRO A 99 4.64 -10.50 -14.24
N SER A 100 3.89 -11.04 -15.20
CA SER A 100 3.22 -12.33 -15.08
C SER A 100 4.17 -13.51 -14.77
N ALA A 101 5.37 -13.51 -15.36
CA ALA A 101 6.39 -14.54 -15.12
C ALA A 101 6.89 -14.50 -13.67
N LEU A 102 7.24 -13.30 -13.16
CA LEU A 102 7.71 -13.12 -11.78
C LEU A 102 6.62 -13.42 -10.75
N ILE A 103 5.37 -13.05 -11.03
CA ILE A 103 4.22 -13.40 -10.18
C ILE A 103 4.11 -14.92 -10.05
N LYS A 104 4.17 -15.66 -11.16
CA LYS A 104 4.13 -17.13 -11.15
C LYS A 104 5.30 -17.74 -10.39
N GLU A 105 6.50 -17.20 -10.55
CA GLU A 105 7.69 -17.62 -9.79
C GLU A 105 7.48 -17.42 -8.28
N LYS A 106 6.96 -16.25 -7.88
CA LYS A 106 6.70 -15.88 -6.48
C LYS A 106 5.60 -16.72 -5.85
N TRP A 107 4.56 -17.07 -6.61
CA TRP A 107 3.54 -18.04 -6.17
C TRP A 107 4.15 -19.40 -5.85
N GLY A 108 5.13 -19.87 -6.65
CA GLY A 108 5.89 -21.09 -6.36
C GLY A 108 6.69 -21.05 -5.06
N LYS A 109 6.95 -19.85 -4.53
CA LYS A 109 7.65 -19.60 -3.25
C LYS A 109 6.69 -19.21 -2.11
N HIS A 110 5.38 -19.40 -2.28
CA HIS A 110 4.33 -19.00 -1.31
C HIS A 110 4.27 -17.50 -1.04
N ILE A 111 4.62 -16.69 -2.04
CA ILE A 111 4.52 -15.23 -2.00
C ILE A 111 3.40 -14.82 -2.96
N TYR A 112 2.41 -14.08 -2.47
CA TYR A 112 1.21 -13.73 -3.22
C TYR A 112 1.08 -12.23 -3.43
N VAL A 113 0.21 -11.83 -4.35
CA VAL A 113 -0.08 -10.42 -4.64
C VAL A 113 -1.12 -9.93 -3.66
N ASP A 114 -0.85 -8.80 -2.99
CA ASP A 114 -1.78 -8.14 -2.07
C ASP A 114 -2.39 -6.87 -2.67
N SER A 115 -1.55 -6.03 -3.28
CA SER A 115 -1.98 -4.74 -3.80
C SER A 115 -1.33 -4.44 -5.14
N VAL A 116 -2.08 -3.76 -6.01
CA VAL A 116 -1.65 -3.33 -7.34
C VAL A 116 -2.16 -1.90 -7.57
N CYS A 117 -1.26 -0.98 -7.92
CA CYS A 117 -1.65 0.33 -8.41
C CYS A 117 -0.89 0.73 -9.68
N TYR A 118 -1.50 1.57 -10.52
CA TYR A 118 -0.95 2.01 -11.81
C TYR A 118 -1.03 3.54 -11.96
N GLY A 119 0.08 4.17 -12.40
CA GLY A 119 0.18 5.60 -12.67
C GLY A 119 0.63 5.88 -14.12
N ARG A 120 0.32 7.09 -14.64
CA ARG A 120 0.37 7.42 -16.08
C ARG A 120 1.63 8.17 -16.56
N LYS A 121 2.35 8.94 -15.71
CA LYS A 121 3.62 9.58 -16.14
C LYS A 121 4.83 8.74 -15.74
N CYS A 122 5.65 8.47 -16.76
CA CYS A 122 7.01 7.94 -16.79
C CYS A 122 7.50 7.16 -15.56
N ILE A 123 7.65 5.83 -15.76
CA ILE A 123 8.46 4.88 -14.98
C ILE A 123 7.77 4.24 -13.77
N LEU A 124 6.46 4.35 -13.54
CA LEU A 124 5.77 3.56 -12.50
C LEU A 124 4.48 2.92 -13.03
N LYS A 125 4.61 1.72 -13.59
CA LYS A 125 3.46 0.88 -13.90
C LYS A 125 3.54 -0.34 -12.98
N LEU A 126 2.59 -0.49 -12.07
CA LEU A 126 2.59 -1.50 -11.00
C LEU A 126 3.57 -1.18 -9.87
N ILE A 127 3.02 -0.75 -8.73
CA ILE A 127 3.53 -1.19 -7.42
C ILE A 127 2.78 -2.48 -7.16
N LEU A 128 3.44 -3.61 -7.41
CA LEU A 128 2.96 -4.89 -6.95
C LEU A 128 3.46 -5.03 -5.51
N LEU A 129 2.55 -4.88 -4.55
CA LEU A 129 2.84 -5.31 -3.18
C LEU A 129 2.64 -6.82 -3.14
N MET A 130 3.74 -7.54 -2.96
CA MET A 130 3.70 -8.98 -2.78
C MET A 130 3.75 -9.28 -1.28
N LEU A 131 2.63 -9.75 -0.71
CA LEU A 131 2.58 -10.27 0.65
C LEU A 131 2.90 -11.76 0.65
N ILE A 132 3.75 -12.16 1.59
CA ILE A 132 3.81 -13.55 2.02
C ILE A 132 2.58 -13.79 2.88
N CYS A 133 1.64 -14.61 2.39
CA CYS A 133 0.58 -15.19 3.20
C CYS A 133 0.95 -16.67 3.39
N PRO A 134 1.32 -17.12 4.61
CA PRO A 134 1.48 -18.53 4.89
C PRO A 134 0.17 -19.26 4.62
N LYS A 135 0.25 -20.48 4.08
CA LYS A 135 -0.90 -21.31 3.68
C LYS A 135 -1.89 -21.64 4.81
N ASP A 136 -1.58 -21.34 6.06
CA ASP A 136 -2.34 -21.79 7.23
C ASP A 136 -3.61 -20.95 7.53
N THR A 137 -4.22 -20.29 6.52
CA THR A 137 -5.45 -19.48 6.72
C THR A 137 -6.68 -20.02 5.98
N PHE A 138 -6.73 -21.33 5.68
CA PHE A 138 -7.98 -22.05 5.42
C PHE A 138 -7.93 -23.44 6.04
#